data_AF-A0A1H1F6C6-F1
#
_entry.id   AF-A0A1H1F6C6-F1
#
_cell.length_a   1.000
_cell.length_b   1.000
_cell.length_c   1.000
_cell.angle_alpha   90.00
_cell.angle_beta   90.00
_cell.angle_gamma   90.00
#
_symmetry.space_group_name_H-M   'P 1'
#
loop_
_entity.id
_entity.type
_entity.pdbx_description
1 polymer ?
#
loop_
_entity_poly.entity_id
_entity_poly.type
_entity_poly.pdbx_seq_one_letter_code
_entity_poly.pdbx_strand_id
1 'polypeptide(L)'
;MPLNTLQLLAKASGLTATDIATAIPRAGVATVKAWLSGDKLPGKDQVNALARTFGVPAGALLSELASTFDPARTKGEHDLLAAYRALNTRQQGALLEVARTMADTHAVSRRKTRK
;
A
#
# COMPACT_ATOMS: atom_id res chain seq x y z
N MET A 1 9.98 2.59 -14.17
CA MET A 1 9.07 2.72 -13.01
C MET A 1 8.53 1.34 -12.66
N PRO A 2 8.46 0.96 -11.37
CA PRO A 2 7.83 -0.31 -10.99
C PRO A 2 6.36 -0.30 -11.41
N LEU A 3 5.90 -1.39 -12.02
CA LEU A 3 4.48 -1.56 -12.37
C LEU A 3 3.69 -1.76 -11.08
N ASN A 4 2.59 -1.02 -10.92
CA ASN A 4 1.68 -1.27 -9.81
C ASN A 4 0.80 -2.49 -10.12
N THR A 5 0.18 -3.08 -9.09
CA THR A 5 -0.61 -4.31 -9.22
C THR A 5 -1.75 -4.18 -10.24
N LEU A 6 -2.39 -3.01 -10.34
CA LEU A 6 -3.45 -2.77 -11.33
C LEU A 6 -2.92 -2.73 -12.77
N GLN A 7 -1.75 -2.15 -13.01
CA GLN A 7 -1.09 -2.19 -14.32
C GLN A 7 -0.69 -3.60 -14.72
N LEU A 8 -0.25 -4.41 -13.74
CA LEU A 8 0.11 -5.80 -13.98
C LEU A 8 -1.11 -6.64 -14.34
N LEU A 9 -2.22 -6.47 -13.61
CA LEU A 9 -3.50 -7.11 -13.90
C LEU A 9 -4.07 -6.65 -15.24
N ALA A 10 -4.06 -5.35 -15.54
CA ALA A 10 -4.52 -4.82 -16.82
C ALA A 10 -3.73 -5.42 -18.01
N LYS A 11 -2.39 -5.52 -17.88
CA LYS A 11 -1.54 -6.16 -18.89
C LYS A 11 -1.83 -7.65 -19.02
N ALA A 12 -1.97 -8.37 -17.91
CA ALA A 12 -2.25 -9.81 -17.91
C ALA A 12 -3.63 -10.13 -18.51
N SER A 13 -4.61 -9.28 -18.26
CA SER A 13 -5.98 -9.40 -18.81
C SER A 13 -6.11 -8.85 -20.23
N GLY A 14 -5.07 -8.21 -20.79
CA GLY A 14 -5.13 -7.57 -22.11
C GLY A 14 -6.08 -6.37 -22.19
N LEU A 15 -6.47 -5.79 -21.06
CA LEU A 15 -7.45 -4.71 -20.98
C LEU A 15 -6.78 -3.34 -21.00
N THR A 16 -7.31 -2.42 -21.79
CA THR A 16 -6.88 -1.02 -21.79
C THR A 16 -7.61 -0.23 -20.70
N ALA A 17 -7.09 0.96 -20.36
CA ALA A 17 -7.77 1.88 -19.44
C ALA A 17 -9.18 2.27 -19.92
N THR A 18 -9.41 2.24 -21.24
CA THR A 18 -10.72 2.51 -21.84
C THR A 18 -11.67 1.34 -21.60
N ASP A 19 -11.21 0.10 -21.81
CA ASP A 19 -12.02 -1.11 -21.57
C ASP A 19 -12.42 -1.23 -20.11
N ILE A 20 -11.46 -0.95 -19.21
CA ILE A 20 -11.70 -0.94 -17.77
C ILE A 20 -12.72 0.16 -17.39
N ALA A 21 -12.62 1.36 -17.98
CA ALA A 21 -13.58 2.43 -17.73
C ALA A 21 -14.99 2.08 -18.24
N THR A 22 -15.10 1.38 -19.37
CA THR A 22 -16.41 0.92 -19.88
C THR A 22 -17.05 -0.15 -19.00
N ALA A 23 -16.24 -0.97 -18.32
CA ALA A 23 -16.72 -2.02 -17.44
C ALA A 23 -17.11 -1.52 -16.04
N ILE A 24 -16.70 -0.30 -15.64
CA ILE A 24 -16.89 0.22 -14.28
C ILE A 24 -17.89 1.40 -14.30
N PRO A 25 -19.08 1.23 -13.71
CA PRO A 25 -20.05 2.31 -13.59
C PRO A 25 -19.45 3.53 -12.89
N ARG A 26 -19.67 4.73 -13.45
CA ARG A 26 -19.24 6.02 -12.89
C ARG A 26 -17.72 6.24 -12.79
N ALA A 27 -16.89 5.42 -13.45
CA ALA A 27 -15.45 5.64 -13.54
C ALA A 27 -15.07 6.12 -14.95
N GLY A 28 -14.63 7.38 -15.08
CA GLY A 28 -14.08 7.89 -16.33
C GLY A 28 -12.68 7.35 -16.62
N VAL A 29 -12.27 7.38 -17.90
CA VAL A 29 -10.94 6.93 -18.35
C VAL A 29 -9.80 7.64 -17.59
N ALA A 30 -9.96 8.94 -17.29
CA ALA A 30 -8.98 9.69 -16.52
C ALA A 30 -8.83 9.15 -15.08
N THR A 31 -9.93 8.77 -14.44
CA THR A 31 -9.94 8.18 -13.10
C THR A 31 -9.27 6.81 -13.11
N VAL A 32 -9.55 5.98 -14.11
CA VAL A 32 -8.90 4.67 -14.27
C VAL A 32 -7.40 4.83 -14.50
N LYS A 33 -6.98 5.81 -15.32
CA LYS A 33 -5.56 6.13 -15.50
C LYS A 33 -4.90 6.54 -14.18
N ALA A 34 -5.57 7.32 -13.34
CA ALA A 34 -5.06 7.69 -12.03
C ALA A 34 -4.93 6.49 -11.06
N TRP A 35 -5.80 5.48 -11.18
CA TRP A 35 -5.65 4.23 -10.44
C TRP A 35 -4.49 3.40 -10.96
N LEU A 36 -4.35 3.31 -12.28
CA LEU A 36 -3.27 2.59 -12.93
C LEU A 36 -1.90 3.27 -12.72
N SER A 37 -1.81 4.59 -12.58
CA SER A 37 -0.56 5.26 -12.20
C SER A 37 -0.28 5.16 -10.70
N GLY A 38 -1.30 4.87 -9.90
CA GLY A 38 -1.22 4.86 -8.43
C GLY A 38 -1.34 6.25 -7.80
N ASP A 39 -1.73 7.28 -8.57
CA ASP A 39 -1.99 8.62 -8.05
C ASP A 39 -3.25 8.67 -7.18
N LYS A 40 -4.18 7.73 -7.38
CA LYS A 40 -5.45 7.66 -6.65
C LYS A 40 -5.81 6.23 -6.28
N LEU A 41 -6.41 6.05 -5.11
CA LEU A 41 -7.02 4.78 -4.70
C LEU A 41 -8.49 4.70 -5.17
N PRO A 42 -8.90 3.55 -5.74
CA PRO A 42 -10.31 3.27 -5.98
C PRO A 42 -11.06 3.07 -4.65
N GLY A 43 -12.30 3.56 -4.58
CA GLY A 43 -13.20 3.30 -3.44
C GLY A 43 -13.70 1.85 -3.43
N LYS A 44 -14.33 1.43 -2.32
CA LYS A 44 -14.78 0.03 -2.12
C LYS A 44 -15.64 -0.53 -3.26
N ASP A 45 -16.63 0.23 -3.74
CA ASP A 45 -17.49 -0.21 -4.84
C ASP A 45 -16.73 -0.32 -6.17
N GLN A 46 -15.73 0.56 -6.37
CA GLN A 46 -14.86 0.53 -7.55
C GLN A 46 -13.88 -0.64 -7.49
N VAL A 47 -13.37 -0.99 -6.31
CA VAL A 47 -12.55 -2.19 -6.09
C VAL A 47 -13.36 -3.45 -6.41
N ASN A 48 -14.61 -3.51 -5.98
CA ASN A 48 -15.50 -4.63 -6.32
C ASN A 48 -15.75 -4.73 -7.83
N ALA A 49 -15.92 -3.61 -8.52
CA ALA A 49 -16.06 -3.58 -9.97
C ALA A 49 -14.77 -4.01 -10.68
N LEU A 50 -13.62 -3.48 -10.28
CA LEU A 50 -12.30 -3.88 -10.79
C LEU A 50 -12.06 -5.39 -10.60
N ALA A 51 -12.38 -5.91 -9.42
CA ALA A 51 -12.26 -7.33 -9.11
C ALA A 51 -13.08 -8.21 -10.05
N ARG A 52 -14.33 -7.82 -10.34
CA ARG A 52 -15.18 -8.50 -11.34
C ARG A 52 -14.60 -8.43 -12.74
N THR A 53 -14.12 -7.26 -13.15
CA THR A 53 -13.52 -7.04 -14.49
C THR A 53 -12.25 -7.87 -14.69
N PHE A 54 -11.41 -7.98 -13.66
CA PHE A 54 -10.17 -8.78 -13.72
C PHE A 54 -10.37 -10.26 -13.37
N GLY A 55 -11.58 -10.68 -12.96
CA GLY A 55 -11.86 -12.05 -12.55
C GLY A 55 -11.15 -12.47 -11.26
N VAL A 56 -10.81 -11.53 -10.38
CA VAL A 56 -10.10 -11.78 -9.12
C VAL A 56 -11.01 -11.56 -7.90
N PRO A 57 -10.75 -12.22 -6.75
CA PRO A 57 -11.50 -11.94 -5.53
C PRO A 57 -11.27 -10.51 -5.03
N ALA A 58 -12.35 -9.78 -4.75
CA ALA A 58 -12.26 -8.38 -4.30
C ALA A 58 -11.46 -8.20 -3.01
N GLY A 59 -11.55 -9.16 -2.08
CA GLY A 59 -10.75 -9.17 -0.86
C GLY A 59 -9.24 -9.29 -1.15
N ALA A 60 -8.85 -10.15 -2.09
CA ALA A 60 -7.46 -10.31 -2.49
C ALA A 60 -6.93 -9.06 -3.20
N LEU A 61 -7.72 -8.47 -4.10
CA LEU A 61 -7.36 -7.22 -4.77
C LEU A 61 -7.22 -6.07 -3.76
N LEU A 62 -8.12 -5.97 -2.79
CA LEU A 62 -8.04 -4.96 -1.74
C LEU A 62 -6.82 -5.16 -0.84
N SER A 63 -6.51 -6.40 -0.45
CA SER A 63 -5.31 -6.72 0.34
C SER A 63 -4.02 -6.40 -0.42
N GLU A 64 -3.96 -6.69 -1.71
CA GLU A 64 -2.80 -6.35 -2.56
C GLU A 64 -2.65 -4.85 -2.76
N LEU A 65 -3.75 -4.13 -3.00
CA LEU A 65 -3.75 -2.67 -3.05
C LEU A 65 -3.31 -2.09 -1.71
N ALA A 66 -3.86 -2.57 -0.60
CA ALA A 66 -3.45 -2.15 0.73
C ALA A 66 -1.96 -2.42 0.97
N SER A 67 -1.43 -3.57 0.56
CA SER A 67 0.01 -3.89 0.68
C SER A 67 0.89 -3.06 -0.25
N THR A 68 0.39 -2.60 -1.40
CA THR A 68 1.13 -1.76 -2.36
C THR A 68 1.17 -0.30 -1.91
N PHE A 69 0.10 0.15 -1.26
CA PHE A 69 -0.08 1.51 -0.76
C PHE A 69 0.18 1.65 0.74
N ASP A 70 0.67 0.59 1.40
CA ASP A 70 1.06 0.64 2.81
C ASP A 70 2.30 1.53 2.96
N PRO A 71 2.17 2.72 3.60
CA PRO A 71 3.32 3.57 3.84
C PRO A 71 4.36 2.93 4.77
N ALA A 72 4.05 1.79 5.43
CA ALA A 72 4.96 1.01 6.25
C ALA A 72 5.81 -0.03 5.48
N ARG A 73 5.71 -0.04 4.13
CA ARG A 73 6.54 -0.85 3.23
C ARG A 73 7.33 -0.02 2.22
N THR A 74 7.70 1.19 2.58
CA THR A 74 8.62 1.96 1.74
C THR A 74 9.95 1.20 1.58
N LYS A 75 10.64 1.39 0.45
CA LYS A 75 11.96 0.77 0.20
C LYS A 75 12.92 1.00 1.36
N GLY A 76 12.83 2.17 2.01
CA GLY A 76 13.59 2.53 3.20
C GLY A 76 13.31 1.64 4.42
N GLU A 77 12.08 1.17 4.64
CA GLU A 77 11.75 0.27 5.75
C GLU A 77 12.21 -1.16 5.48
N HIS A 78 12.22 -1.59 4.22
CA HIS A 78 12.88 -2.85 3.84
C HIS A 78 14.38 -2.78 4.06
N ASP A 79 15.02 -1.68 3.66
CA ASP A 79 16.44 -1.46 3.89
C ASP A 79 16.76 -1.33 5.39
N LEU A 80 15.86 -0.72 6.18
CA LEU A 80 15.97 -0.62 7.64
C LEU A 80 15.85 -2.01 8.30
N LEU A 81 14.90 -2.83 7.86
CA LEU A 81 14.72 -4.20 8.36
C LEU A 81 15.89 -5.10 7.96
N ALA A 82 16.42 -4.93 6.74
CA ALA A 82 17.62 -5.62 6.29
C ALA A 82 18.85 -5.22 7.11
N ALA A 83 19.03 -3.92 7.36
CA ALA A 83 20.08 -3.41 8.23
C ALA A 83 19.94 -3.95 9.66
N TYR A 84 18.71 -3.97 10.22
CA TYR A 84 18.44 -4.55 11.53
C TYR A 84 18.81 -6.04 11.60
N ARG A 85 18.45 -6.83 10.59
CA ARG A 85 18.77 -8.26 10.52
C ARG A 85 20.27 -8.53 10.34
N ALA A 86 21.02 -7.59 9.76
CA ALA A 86 22.47 -7.70 9.62
C ALA A 86 23.25 -7.37 10.93
N LEU A 87 22.60 -6.75 11.91
CA LEU A 87 23.19 -6.48 13.23
C LEU A 87 23.32 -7.75 14.07
N ASN A 88 24.29 -7.78 14.98
CA ASN A 88 24.37 -8.86 15.97
C ASN A 88 23.31 -8.70 17.07
N THR A 89 23.08 -9.76 17.84
CA THR A 89 22.04 -9.82 18.88
C THR A 89 22.16 -8.73 19.95
N ARG A 90 23.40 -8.31 20.30
CA ARG A 90 23.62 -7.21 21.25
C ARG A 90 23.19 -5.86 20.66
N GLN A 91 23.53 -5.59 19.41
CA GLN A 91 23.17 -4.36 18.71
C GLN A 91 21.67 -4.26 18.45
N GLN A 92 21.02 -5.38 18.10
CA GLN A 92 19.56 -5.45 17.96
C GLN A 92 18.84 -5.12 19.27
N GLY A 93 19.30 -5.69 20.38
CA GLY A 93 18.75 -5.41 21.71
C GLY A 93 18.89 -3.93 22.09
N ALA A 94 20.06 -3.34 21.87
CA ALA A 94 20.29 -1.92 22.15
C ALA A 94 19.39 -1.00 21.30
N LEU A 95 19.19 -1.32 20.01
CA LEU A 95 18.32 -0.54 19.13
C LEU A 95 16.86 -0.60 19.59
N LEU A 96 16.38 -1.79 19.98
CA LEU A 96 15.02 -1.97 20.49
C LEU A 96 14.79 -1.20 21.79
N GLU A 97 15.79 -1.16 22.67
CA GLU A 97 15.72 -0.42 23.93
C GLU A 97 15.66 1.09 23.71
N VAL A 98 16.48 1.62 22.79
CA VAL A 98 16.41 3.04 22.39
C VAL A 98 15.05 3.36 21.76
N ALA A 99 14.58 2.53 20.81
CA ALA A 99 13.28 2.72 20.17
C ALA A 99 12.13 2.69 21.18
N ARG A 100 12.19 1.80 22.18
CA ARG A 100 11.22 1.71 23.26
C ARG A 100 11.23 2.96 24.13
N THR A 101 12.41 3.47 24.48
CA THR A 101 12.57 4.68 25.31
C THR A 101 12.02 5.91 24.59
N MET A 102 12.27 6.03 23.29
CA MET A 102 11.72 7.09 22.44
C MET A 102 10.19 7.00 22.32
N ALA A 103 9.65 5.79 22.09
CA ALA A 103 8.21 5.58 22.00
C ALA A 103 7.48 5.96 23.30
N ASP A 104 8.06 5.61 24.45
CA ASP A 104 7.49 5.95 25.77
C ASP A 104 7.53 7.47 26.02
N THR A 105 8.63 8.13 25.65
CA THR A 105 8.77 9.60 25.71
C THR A 105 7.69 10.31 24.86
N HIS A 106 7.41 9.80 23.66
CA HIS A 106 6.35 10.32 22.80
C HIS A 106 4.95 10.08 23.39
N ALA A 107 4.70 8.92 24.01
CA ALA A 107 3.42 8.61 24.64
C ALA A 107 3.12 9.51 25.84
N VAL A 108 4.13 9.79 26.66
CA VAL A 108 4.03 10.71 27.82
C VAL A 108 3.74 12.15 27.35
N SER A 109 4.44 12.61 26.32
CA SER A 109 4.21 13.94 25.73
C SER A 109 2.78 14.10 25.17
N ARG A 110 2.28 13.08 24.47
CA ARG A 110 0.92 13.06 23.90
C ARG A 110 -0.19 13.04 24.96
N ARG A 111 0.10 12.55 26.16
CA ARG A 111 -0.84 12.51 27.30
C ARG A 111 -0.90 13.85 28.03
N LYS A 112 0.17 14.65 27.97
CA LYS A 112 0.26 15.98 28.61
C LYS A 112 -0.45 17.08 27.81
N THR A 113 -0.55 16.94 26.49
CA THR A 113 -1.29 17.86 25.61
C THR A 113 -2.80 17.59 25.53
N ARG A 114 -3.27 16.51 26.17
CA ARG A 114 -4.69 16.12 26.23
C ARG A 114 -5.36 16.44 27.59
N LYS A 115 -4.62 17.06 28.51
CA LYS A 115 -5.09 17.62 29.78
C LYS A 115 -5.11 19.13 29.66
#